data_AF-A0A7X7UJ75-F1
#
_entry.id   AF-A0A7X7UJ75-F1
#
_cell.length_a   1.000
_cell.length_b   1.000
_cell.length_c   1.000
_cell.angle_alpha   90.00
_cell.angle_beta   90.00
_cell.angle_gamma   90.00
#
_symmetry.space_group_name_H-M   'P 1'
#
loop_
_entity.id
_entity.type
_entity.pdbx_description
1 polymer ?
#
loop_
_entity_poly.entity_id
_entity_poly.type
_entity_poly.pdbx_seq_one_letter_code
_entity_poly.pdbx_strand_id
1 'polypeptide(L)'
;MKQRTLLLILLSLIGLAGCQTESDKGVKRITLQSDSLMMVADSTPFFIGKNLYLVIMEYPVPKPQFTLTQELGFLENRLIPGFQHIDSLRRTGIPIFGGAMALKPGCAFIIQATDNVHLQQMLRSNPLTEYSQVTIIPLVSFGESLFRQKDREAELKNKMNQ
;
A
#
# COMPACT_ATOMS: atom_id res chain seq x y z
N MET A 1 38.10 -43.64 -42.76
CA MET A 1 38.95 -42.43 -42.63
C MET A 1 38.04 -41.23 -42.68
N LYS A 2 37.89 -40.53 -41.56
CA LYS A 2 38.41 -39.15 -41.35
C LYS A 2 37.79 -38.21 -42.39
N GLN A 3 36.89 -37.28 -42.06
CA GLN A 3 37.22 -36.09 -41.27
C GLN A 3 35.93 -35.27 -41.02
N ARG A 4 34.91 -35.89 -40.41
CA ARG A 4 33.93 -35.13 -39.61
C ARG A 4 34.66 -34.77 -38.30
N THR A 5 34.39 -33.59 -37.74
CA THR A 5 34.97 -33.06 -36.47
C THR A 5 36.24 -32.20 -36.62
N LEU A 6 36.23 -31.12 -37.42
CA LEU A 6 37.23 -30.04 -37.25
C LEU A 6 36.82 -28.68 -37.86
N LEU A 7 35.54 -28.30 -37.78
CA LEU A 7 35.12 -26.95 -38.20
C LEU A 7 34.03 -26.36 -37.29
N LEU A 8 34.10 -26.69 -36.00
CA LEU A 8 33.19 -26.20 -34.95
C LEU A 8 33.94 -25.62 -33.74
N ILE A 9 35.27 -25.46 -33.81
CA ILE A 9 36.11 -24.98 -32.69
C ILE A 9 37.19 -24.02 -33.19
N LEU A 10 36.85 -23.05 -34.05
CA LEU A 10 37.77 -21.95 -34.35
C LEU A 10 37.04 -20.78 -35.04
N LEU A 11 36.31 -19.97 -34.27
CA LEU A 11 36.05 -18.53 -34.53
C LEU A 11 35.11 -17.91 -33.47
N SER A 12 35.12 -18.44 -32.26
CA SER A 12 34.47 -17.90 -31.05
C SER A 12 35.33 -16.81 -30.39
N LEU A 13 35.92 -15.87 -31.15
CA LEU A 13 36.89 -14.93 -30.58
C LEU A 13 37.07 -13.61 -31.33
N ILE A 14 35.98 -12.96 -31.78
CA ILE A 14 36.01 -11.52 -32.10
C ILE A 14 34.65 -10.92 -31.72
N GLY A 15 34.62 -10.04 -30.71
CA GLY A 15 33.40 -9.33 -30.32
C GLY A 15 33.36 -8.70 -28.92
N LEU A 16 34.50 -8.38 -28.31
CA LEU A 16 34.56 -7.39 -27.22
C LEU A 16 34.69 -6.00 -27.87
N ALA A 17 33.58 -5.27 -28.01
CA ALA A 17 33.56 -3.81 -28.10
C ALA A 17 32.12 -3.33 -28.01
N GLY A 18 31.72 -2.85 -26.83
CA GLY A 18 30.40 -2.30 -26.60
C GLY A 18 30.20 -1.80 -25.18
N CYS A 19 31.00 -0.83 -24.75
CA CYS A 19 30.59 0.09 -23.71
C CYS A 19 29.32 0.82 -24.18
N GLN A 20 28.18 0.56 -23.54
CA GLN A 20 27.05 1.47 -23.50
C GLN A 20 26.68 1.63 -22.02
N THR A 21 27.23 2.64 -21.35
CA THR A 21 26.60 3.94 -21.08
C THR A 21 25.20 3.84 -20.48
N GLU A 22 25.13 4.26 -19.22
CA GLU A 22 24.01 4.94 -18.57
C GLU A 22 22.62 4.37 -18.86
N SER A 23 22.20 3.43 -18.02
CA SER A 23 20.78 3.32 -17.69
C SER A 23 20.50 4.24 -16.51
N ASP A 24 20.53 5.56 -16.76
CA ASP A 24 19.70 6.53 -16.05
C ASP A 24 18.24 6.11 -16.24
N LYS A 25 17.75 5.22 -15.39
CA LYS A 25 16.33 4.91 -15.28
C LYS A 25 15.78 5.84 -14.21
N GLY A 26 15.53 7.06 -14.68
CA GLY A 26 14.74 8.07 -14.01
C GLY A 26 13.49 7.48 -13.36
N VAL A 27 13.07 8.16 -12.30
CA VAL A 27 11.84 7.94 -11.54
C VAL A 27 10.73 7.40 -12.46
N LYS A 28 10.28 6.16 -12.21
CA LYS A 28 9.09 5.61 -12.86
C LYS A 28 7.97 6.63 -12.70
N ARG A 29 7.52 7.20 -13.81
CA ARG A 29 6.43 8.19 -13.92
C ARG A 29 5.31 7.82 -12.93
N ILE A 30 5.11 8.65 -11.90
CA ILE A 30 3.92 8.59 -11.06
C ILE A 30 2.80 9.21 -11.88
N THR A 31 2.02 8.39 -12.56
CA THR A 31 0.83 8.86 -13.28
C THR A 31 -0.28 9.11 -12.25
N LEU A 32 -0.35 10.32 -11.70
CA LEU A 32 -1.53 10.80 -10.98
C LEU A 32 -2.58 11.19 -12.02
N GLN A 33 -3.46 10.26 -12.38
CA GLN A 33 -4.68 10.60 -13.11
C GLN A 33 -5.78 10.91 -12.09
N SER A 34 -5.87 12.18 -11.71
CA SER A 34 -7.08 13.02 -11.81
C SER A 34 -7.00 14.19 -10.82
N ASP A 35 -7.02 15.39 -11.40
CA ASP A 35 -7.15 16.67 -10.71
C ASP A 35 -8.55 16.79 -10.12
N SER A 36 -8.61 16.95 -8.79
CA SER A 36 -9.41 17.96 -8.06
C SER A 36 -9.42 17.61 -6.56
N LEU A 37 -9.01 18.57 -5.73
CA LEU A 37 -8.87 18.53 -4.25
C LEU A 37 -7.58 17.88 -3.73
N MET A 38 -6.43 18.45 -4.09
CA MET A 38 -5.23 18.33 -3.27
C MET A 38 -5.41 19.16 -1.98
N MET A 39 -5.89 18.53 -0.92
CA MET A 39 -5.66 19.03 0.44
C MET A 39 -4.18 18.82 0.75
N VAL A 40 -3.48 19.93 0.94
CA VAL A 40 -2.08 20.00 1.36
C VAL A 40 -1.87 19.07 2.55
N ALA A 41 -1.11 17.99 2.32
CA ALA A 41 -0.56 17.17 3.39
C ALA A 41 0.57 17.99 4.03
N ASP A 42 0.21 18.88 4.95
CA ASP A 42 1.17 19.63 5.73
C ASP A 42 2.07 18.65 6.47
N SER A 43 3.33 18.69 6.07
CA SER A 43 4.45 17.94 6.61
C SER A 43 4.84 18.53 7.97
N THR A 44 3.94 18.43 8.94
CA THR A 44 4.33 18.61 10.34
C THR A 44 5.03 17.34 10.81
N PRO A 45 6.27 17.41 11.33
CA PRO A 45 6.95 16.25 11.87
C PRO A 45 6.25 15.83 13.16
N PHE A 46 5.26 14.94 13.07
CA PHE A 46 4.63 14.34 14.23
C PHE A 46 5.56 13.26 14.81
N PHE A 47 6.51 13.70 15.62
CA PHE A 47 7.00 12.92 16.76
C PHE A 47 5.96 13.02 17.88
N ILE A 48 5.29 11.91 18.21
CA ILE A 48 4.79 11.49 19.54
C ILE A 48 4.15 10.11 19.34
N GLY A 49 4.52 9.13 20.16
CA GLY A 49 4.24 7.69 20.07
C GLY A 49 2.79 7.29 19.78
N LYS A 50 2.38 7.36 18.52
CA LYS A 50 1.06 6.99 18.05
C LYS A 50 1.19 6.03 16.88
N ASN A 51 0.49 4.90 16.97
CA ASN A 51 0.55 3.84 15.97
C ASN A 51 -0.33 4.22 14.78
N LEU A 52 0.25 4.21 13.57
CA LEU A 52 -0.47 4.40 12.32
C LEU A 52 -0.84 3.04 11.75
N TYR A 53 -2.05 2.93 11.23
CA TYR A 53 -2.56 1.71 10.63
C TYR A 53 -3.16 2.02 9.27
N LEU A 54 -2.73 1.30 8.24
CA LEU A 54 -3.47 1.23 6.99
C LEU A 54 -4.59 0.19 7.15
N VAL A 55 -5.82 0.65 7.04
CA VAL A 55 -7.03 -0.17 7.06
C VAL A 55 -7.56 -0.24 5.64
N ILE A 56 -7.81 -1.45 5.17
CA ILE A 56 -8.45 -1.72 3.89
C ILE A 56 -9.71 -2.53 4.21
N MET A 57 -10.86 -2.00 3.82
CA MET A 57 -12.15 -2.66 3.97
C MET A 57 -12.65 -2.98 2.57
N GLU A 58 -12.57 -4.26 2.18
CA GLU A 58 -13.08 -4.72 0.90
C GLU A 58 -14.50 -5.20 1.11
N TYR A 59 -15.46 -4.60 0.41
CA TYR A 59 -16.84 -5.04 0.49
C TYR A 59 -17.01 -6.19 -0.50
N PRO A 60 -17.71 -7.27 -0.13
CA PRO A 60 -18.08 -8.28 -1.10
C PRO A 60 -18.85 -7.57 -2.21
N VAL A 61 -18.34 -7.70 -3.44
CA VAL A 61 -19.13 -7.36 -4.62
C VAL A 61 -20.40 -8.21 -4.49
N PRO A 62 -21.60 -7.61 -4.46
CA PRO A 62 -22.82 -8.40 -4.43
C PRO A 62 -22.77 -9.35 -5.63
N LYS A 63 -22.72 -10.65 -5.34
CA LYS A 63 -22.98 -11.68 -6.36
C LYS A 63 -24.35 -11.37 -6.97
N PRO A 64 -24.57 -11.68 -8.26
CA PRO A 64 -25.74 -11.22 -8.99
C PRO A 64 -27.00 -11.87 -8.40
N GLN A 65 -27.67 -11.20 -7.45
CA GLN A 65 -28.99 -11.57 -6.93
C GLN A 65 -29.59 -10.64 -5.87
N PHE A 66 -28.97 -9.50 -5.48
CA PHE A 66 -29.72 -8.55 -4.68
C PHE A 66 -30.91 -8.01 -5.48
N THR A 67 -32.10 -8.11 -4.91
CA THR A 67 -33.25 -7.36 -5.39
C THR A 67 -33.02 -5.88 -5.13
N LEU A 68 -33.70 -5.00 -5.89
CA LEU A 68 -33.58 -3.54 -5.69
C LEU A 68 -33.82 -3.13 -4.23
N THR A 69 -34.74 -3.79 -3.53
CA THR A 69 -35.01 -3.53 -2.11
C THR A 69 -33.83 -3.91 -1.21
N GLN A 70 -33.12 -5.01 -1.52
CA GLN A 70 -31.96 -5.44 -0.75
C GLN A 70 -30.76 -4.52 -1.01
N GLU A 71 -30.58 -4.06 -2.25
CA GLU A 71 -29.55 -3.09 -2.60
C GLU A 71 -29.79 -1.75 -1.91
N LEU A 72 -31.04 -1.24 -1.95
CA LEU A 72 -31.41 -0.04 -1.21
C LEU A 72 -31.18 -0.21 0.30
N GLY A 73 -31.61 -1.35 0.86
CA GLY A 73 -31.38 -1.66 2.28
C GLY A 73 -29.89 -1.74 2.65
N PHE A 74 -29.03 -2.21 1.75
CA PHE A 74 -27.58 -2.21 1.94
C PHE A 74 -27.02 -0.78 1.94
N LEU A 75 -27.45 0.06 1.00
CA LEU A 75 -27.02 1.46 0.93
C LEU A 75 -27.43 2.26 2.18
N GLU A 76 -28.71 2.20 2.55
CA GLU A 76 -29.29 2.99 3.62
C GLU A 76 -28.82 2.57 5.01
N ASN A 77 -28.69 1.25 5.24
CA ASN A 77 -28.40 0.75 6.59
C ASN A 77 -26.92 0.46 6.83
N ARG A 78 -26.10 0.36 5.76
CA ARG A 78 -24.70 -0.09 5.87
C ARG A 78 -23.73 0.87 5.20
N LEU A 79 -23.80 1.03 3.88
CA LEU A 79 -22.78 1.74 3.12
C LEU A 79 -22.70 3.23 3.49
N ILE A 80 -23.84 3.93 3.42
CA ILE A 80 -23.90 5.36 3.72
C ILE A 80 -23.55 5.62 5.19
N PRO A 81 -24.16 4.95 6.19
CA PRO A 81 -23.80 5.14 7.61
C PRO A 81 -22.35 4.82 7.91
N GLY A 82 -21.77 3.80 7.27
CA GLY A 82 -20.38 3.44 7.47
C GLY A 82 -19.39 4.47 6.93
N PHE A 83 -19.66 5.05 5.75
CA PHE A 83 -18.88 6.19 5.26
C PHE A 83 -19.04 7.43 6.12
N GLN A 84 -20.25 7.71 6.61
CA GLN A 84 -20.49 8.79 7.56
C GLN A 84 -19.74 8.58 8.88
N HIS A 85 -19.61 7.34 9.35
CA HIS A 85 -18.82 7.02 10.53
C HIS A 85 -17.32 7.26 10.30
N ILE A 86 -16.76 6.85 9.15
CA ILE A 86 -15.36 7.14 8.83
C ILE A 86 -15.12 8.66 8.74
N ASP A 87 -16.03 9.39 8.10
CA ASP A 87 -15.93 10.85 8.01
C ASP A 87 -16.10 11.53 9.38
N SER A 88 -16.91 10.97 10.29
CA SER A 88 -17.07 11.53 11.63
C SER A 88 -15.81 11.37 12.47
N LEU A 89 -15.11 10.24 12.36
CA LEU A 89 -13.80 10.03 13.00
C LEU A 89 -12.76 11.08 12.55
N ARG A 90 -12.81 11.50 11.28
CA ARG A 90 -11.97 12.61 10.79
C ARG A 90 -12.30 13.93 11.51
N ARG A 91 -13.59 14.19 11.77
CA ARG A 91 -14.06 15.42 12.44
C ARG A 91 -13.76 15.45 13.94
N THR A 92 -13.55 14.31 14.59
CA THR A 92 -13.17 14.25 16.01
C THR A 92 -11.68 14.51 16.26
N GLY A 93 -10.93 14.87 15.20
CA GLY A 93 -9.50 15.16 15.28
C GLY A 93 -8.61 13.94 15.17
N ILE A 94 -9.16 12.76 14.87
CA ILE A 94 -8.37 11.58 14.52
C ILE A 94 -7.89 11.75 13.08
N PRO A 95 -6.57 11.79 12.83
CA PRO A 95 -6.06 11.88 11.47
C PRO A 95 -6.49 10.64 10.68
N ILE A 96 -7.33 10.85 9.67
CA ILE A 96 -7.74 9.84 8.71
C ILE A 96 -7.43 10.35 7.31
N PHE A 97 -6.61 9.58 6.59
CA PHE A 97 -6.24 9.87 5.21
C PHE A 97 -6.60 8.67 4.34
N GLY A 98 -7.49 8.84 3.37
CA GLY A 98 -7.93 7.72 2.55
C GLY A 98 -9.10 8.07 1.65
N GLY A 99 -9.69 7.04 1.05
CA GLY A 99 -10.81 7.19 0.13
C GLY A 99 -11.48 5.86 -0.22
N ALA A 100 -12.54 5.97 -1.01
CA ALA A 100 -13.16 4.81 -1.65
C ALA A 100 -12.26 4.27 -2.76
N MET A 101 -12.25 2.96 -2.96
CA MET A 101 -11.46 2.33 -4.02
C MET A 101 -12.18 2.48 -5.37
N ALA A 102 -11.44 2.90 -6.41
CA ALA A 102 -12.01 3.16 -7.73
C ALA A 102 -12.36 1.89 -8.53
N LEU A 103 -11.63 0.80 -8.31
CA LEU A 103 -11.71 -0.42 -9.13
C LEU A 103 -12.45 -1.58 -8.47
N LYS A 104 -12.79 -1.45 -7.17
CA LYS A 104 -13.53 -2.47 -6.43
C LYS A 104 -14.32 -1.85 -5.28
N PRO A 105 -15.46 -2.43 -4.87
CA PRO A 105 -16.21 -1.98 -3.71
C PRO A 105 -15.37 -2.05 -2.44
N GLY A 106 -15.20 -0.91 -1.79
CA GLY A 106 -14.43 -0.83 -0.55
C GLY A 106 -13.82 0.54 -0.31
N CYS A 107 -13.11 0.66 0.79
CA CYS A 107 -12.33 1.84 1.12
C CYS A 107 -10.96 1.45 1.69
N ALA A 108 -9.99 2.35 1.54
CA ALA A 108 -8.70 2.25 2.17
C ALA A 108 -8.37 3.57 2.85
N PHE A 109 -7.92 3.51 4.09
CA PHE A 109 -7.55 4.70 4.86
C PHE A 109 -6.48 4.40 5.90
N ILE A 110 -5.64 5.40 6.15
CA ILE A 110 -4.68 5.42 7.25
C ILE A 110 -5.40 6.06 8.43
N ILE A 111 -5.38 5.39 9.59
CA ILE A 111 -5.93 5.88 10.84
C ILE A 111 -4.87 5.82 11.93
N GLN A 112 -4.93 6.78 12.84
CA GLN A 112 -4.11 6.81 14.04
C GLN A 112 -4.87 6.17 15.22
N ALA A 113 -4.22 5.24 15.93
CA ALA A 113 -4.75 4.67 17.17
C ALA A 113 -3.64 4.57 18.22
N THR A 114 -4.04 4.55 19.49
CA THR A 114 -3.11 4.40 20.62
C THR A 114 -2.51 2.99 20.65
N ASP A 115 -3.38 1.99 20.43
CA ASP A 115 -3.03 0.58 20.44
C ASP A 115 -4.03 -0.21 19.56
N ASN A 116 -3.82 -1.52 19.48
CA ASN A 116 -4.67 -2.42 18.70
C ASN A 116 -6.10 -2.52 19.25
N VAL A 117 -6.31 -2.34 20.56
CA VAL A 117 -7.64 -2.43 21.18
C VAL A 117 -8.46 -1.20 20.81
N HIS A 118 -7.87 -0.01 20.91
CA HIS A 118 -8.47 1.24 20.47
C HIS A 118 -8.82 1.20 18.98
N LEU A 119 -7.91 0.68 18.13
CA LEU A 119 -8.20 0.48 16.71
C LEU A 119 -9.40 -0.45 16.50
N GLN A 120 -9.43 -1.60 17.17
CA GLN A 120 -10.55 -2.53 17.05
C GLN A 120 -11.87 -1.93 17.50
N GLN A 121 -11.87 -1.11 18.55
CA GLN A 121 -13.08 -0.43 19.01
C GLN A 121 -13.62 0.55 17.96
N MET A 122 -12.75 1.38 17.37
CA MET A 122 -13.12 2.31 16.29
C MET A 122 -13.65 1.58 15.05
N LEU A 123 -13.04 0.44 14.70
CA LEU A 123 -13.49 -0.34 13.54
C LEU A 123 -14.81 -1.08 13.84
N ARG A 124 -14.97 -1.70 15.01
CA ARG A 124 -16.21 -2.42 15.36
C ARG A 124 -17.44 -1.52 15.42
N SER A 125 -17.28 -0.25 15.76
CA SER A 125 -18.39 0.71 15.73
C SER A 125 -18.82 1.10 14.31
N ASN A 126 -18.05 0.73 13.28
CA ASN A 126 -18.41 1.02 11.90
C ASN A 126 -19.34 -0.06 11.33
N PRO A 127 -20.55 0.31 10.85
CA PRO A 127 -21.49 -0.62 10.21
C PRO A 127 -20.94 -1.43 9.02
N LEU A 128 -19.86 -0.98 8.39
CA LEU A 128 -19.21 -1.66 7.27
C LEU A 128 -18.34 -2.83 7.70
N THR A 129 -17.86 -2.84 8.94
CA THR A 129 -16.85 -3.81 9.41
C THR A 129 -17.34 -5.24 9.29
N GLU A 130 -18.57 -5.53 9.73
CA GLU A 130 -19.15 -6.88 9.68
C GLU A 130 -19.37 -7.40 8.26
N TYR A 131 -19.48 -6.50 7.28
CA TYR A 131 -19.75 -6.82 5.89
C TYR A 131 -18.52 -6.69 5.01
N SER A 132 -17.34 -6.51 5.60
CA SER A 132 -16.12 -6.28 4.85
C SER A 132 -15.06 -7.30 5.21
N GLN A 133 -14.25 -7.65 4.23
CA GLN A 133 -12.95 -8.23 4.51
C GLN A 133 -12.02 -7.10 4.94
N VAL A 134 -11.77 -7.02 6.25
CA VAL A 134 -10.90 -6.00 6.83
C VAL A 134 -9.46 -6.51 6.87
N THR A 135 -8.56 -5.78 6.20
CA THR A 135 -7.12 -5.95 6.31
C THR A 135 -6.54 -4.77 7.09
N ILE A 136 -5.70 -5.06 8.09
CA ILE A 136 -5.03 -4.05 8.91
C ILE A 136 -3.52 -4.24 8.76
N ILE A 137 -2.83 -3.17 8.37
CA ILE A 137 -1.38 -3.15 8.21
C ILE A 137 -0.81 -2.07 9.14
N PRO A 138 -0.11 -2.44 10.23
CA PRO A 138 0.62 -1.49 11.05
C PRO A 138 1.71 -0.81 10.21
N LEU A 139 1.78 0.52 10.30
CA LEU A 139 2.77 1.32 9.61
C LEU A 139 3.85 1.75 10.59
N VAL A 140 5.11 1.62 10.19
CA VAL A 140 6.27 2.19 10.88
C VAL A 140 6.70 3.46 10.17
N SER A 141 7.27 4.40 10.91
CA SER A 141 7.80 5.62 10.32
C SER A 141 8.97 5.31 9.37
N PHE A 142 9.16 6.14 8.34
CA PHE A 142 10.32 6.00 7.46
C PHE A 142 11.63 6.15 8.21
N GLY A 143 11.70 7.02 9.23
CA GLY A 143 12.89 7.19 10.05
C GLY A 143 13.28 5.91 10.81
N GLU A 144 12.30 5.25 11.44
CA GLU A 144 12.51 3.98 12.11
C GLU A 144 12.91 2.86 11.13
N SER A 145 12.22 2.77 9.98
CA SER A 145 12.57 1.81 8.94
C SER A 145 14.00 2.02 8.43
N LEU A 146 14.37 3.27 8.16
CA LEU A 146 15.72 3.64 7.71
C LEU A 146 16.79 3.23 8.72
N PHE A 147 16.55 3.49 10.01
CA PHE A 147 17.45 3.08 11.09
C PHE A 147 17.69 1.56 11.07
N ARG A 148 16.61 0.75 11.02
CA ARG A 148 16.72 -0.71 10.93
C ARG A 148 17.48 -1.18 9.69
N GLN A 149 17.28 -0.53 8.55
CA GLN A 149 18.02 -0.86 7.33
C GLN A 149 19.51 -0.49 7.42
N LYS A 150 19.84 0.63 8.06
CA LYS A 150 21.23 1.06 8.30
C LYS A 150 21.97 0.11 9.22
N ASP A 151 21.33 -0.35 10.29
CA ASP A 151 21.91 -1.36 11.20
C ASP A 151 22.17 -2.67 10.46
N ARG A 152 21.20 -3.13 9.66
CA ARG A 152 21.36 -4.33 8.84
C ARG A 152 22.46 -4.19 7.79
N GLU A 153 22.56 -3.02 7.15
CA GLU A 153 23.65 -2.71 6.22
C GLU A 153 25.02 -2.82 6.91
N ALA A 154 25.16 -2.27 8.11
CA ALA A 154 26.39 -2.34 8.90
C ALA A 154 26.73 -3.77 9.32
N GLU A 155 25.75 -4.55 9.77
CA GLU A 155 25.93 -5.96 10.12
C GLU A 155 26.45 -6.79 8.93
N LEU A 156 25.86 -6.60 7.75
CA LEU A 156 26.27 -7.30 6.54
C LEU A 156 27.69 -6.90 6.10
N LYS A 157 28.06 -5.62 6.18
CA LYS A 157 29.42 -5.16 5.90
C LYS A 157 30.44 -5.79 6.85
N ASN A 158 30.10 -5.89 8.13
CA ASN A 158 30.97 -6.53 9.12
C ASN A 158 31.18 -8.02 8.83
N LYS A 159 30.14 -8.74 8.38
CA LYS A 159 30.24 -10.16 8.01
C LYS A 159 31.07 -10.40 6.74
N MET A 160 31.09 -9.45 5.79
CA MET A 160 31.89 -9.59 4.57
C MET A 160 33.39 -9.35 4.80
N ASN A 161 33.75 -8.65 5.88
CA ASN A 161 35.12 -8.32 6.23
C ASN A 161 35.75 -9.32 7.22
N GLN A 162 35.02 -10.37 7.60
CA GLN A 162 35.46 -11.51 8.41
C GLN A 162 35.66 -12.73 7.52
#